data_AF-D6U4S5-F1
#
_entry.id   AF-D6U4S5-F1
#
_cell.length_a   1.000
_cell.length_b   1.000
_cell.length_c   1.000
_cell.angle_alpha   90.00
_cell.angle_beta   90.00
_cell.angle_gamma   90.00
#
_symmetry.space_group_name_H-M   'P 1'
#
loop_
_entity.id
_entity.type
_entity.pdbx_description
1 polymer ?
#
loop_
_entity_poly.entity_id
_entity_poly.type
_entity_poly.pdbx_seq_one_letter_code
_entity_poly.pdbx_strand_id
1 'polypeptide(L)'
;MGCRDRKQLLTYDVVIFQRLLPVYLPRFLTGLKRINLSGIYLQQVEFVPSATSMISFIVSPMANGQESPDTLLQQDLLVQRGKIERENKITINQLTWSTAIVDIPRSQVAAVKAEVAHFHPYRIAFNTPPEQFYTNERTMEAIFQTFQELQS
;
A
#
# COMPACT_ATOMS: atom_id res chain seq x y z
N MET A 1 6.81 -24.77 -36.36
CA MET A 1 5.90 -25.45 -35.41
C MET A 1 6.14 -24.86 -34.04
N GLY A 2 5.14 -24.16 -33.50
CA GLY A 2 5.29 -23.20 -32.41
C GLY A 2 5.37 -23.83 -31.03
N CYS A 3 6.34 -23.36 -30.24
CA CYS A 3 6.45 -23.60 -28.81
C CYS A 3 5.33 -22.81 -28.12
N ARG A 4 4.38 -23.51 -27.46
CA ARG A 4 3.34 -22.88 -26.64
C ARG A 4 3.95 -22.55 -25.28
N ASP A 5 4.35 -21.30 -25.09
CA ASP A 5 4.59 -20.73 -23.78
C ASP A 5 3.27 -20.70 -23.01
N ARG A 6 3.08 -21.66 -22.09
CA ARG A 6 2.08 -21.56 -21.03
C ARG A 6 2.53 -20.47 -20.07
N LYS A 7 2.10 -19.23 -20.32
CA LYS A 7 2.09 -18.20 -19.27
C LYS A 7 1.10 -18.66 -18.20
N GLN A 8 1.61 -19.28 -17.15
CA GLN A 8 0.87 -19.42 -15.90
C GLN A 8 0.53 -18.00 -15.44
N LEU A 9 -0.74 -17.63 -15.56
CA LEU A 9 -1.26 -16.48 -14.83
C LEU A 9 -1.20 -16.87 -13.34
N LEU A 10 -0.14 -16.43 -12.67
CA LEU A 10 -0.16 -16.31 -11.22
C LEU A 10 -1.19 -15.22 -10.90
N THR A 11 -2.42 -15.67 -10.70
CA THR A 11 -3.50 -14.85 -10.18
C THR A 11 -3.21 -14.76 -8.69
N TYR A 12 -2.59 -13.67 -8.26
CA TYR A 12 -2.50 -13.39 -6.83
C TYR A 12 -3.91 -13.03 -6.38
N ASP A 13 -4.55 -13.99 -5.71
CA ASP A 13 -5.90 -13.84 -5.21
C ASP A 13 -6.01 -12.58 -4.36
N VAL A 14 -7.03 -11.81 -4.69
CA VAL A 14 -7.38 -10.53 -4.11
C VAL A 14 -7.38 -10.65 -2.59
N VAL A 15 -6.58 -9.84 -1.89
CA VAL A 15 -6.72 -9.66 -0.44
C VAL A 15 -8.13 -9.14 -0.18
N ILE A 16 -8.95 -10.04 0.37
CA ILE A 16 -10.36 -9.85 0.66
C ILE A 16 -10.45 -8.84 1.82
N PHE A 17 -10.60 -7.55 1.53
CA PHE A 17 -11.06 -6.52 2.48
C PHE A 17 -12.55 -6.71 2.84
N GLN A 18 -13.05 -7.93 3.04
CA GLN A 18 -14.51 -8.14 3.15
C GLN A 18 -15.09 -8.07 4.57
N ARG A 19 -14.30 -8.07 5.64
CA ARG A 19 -14.89 -8.28 6.99
C ARG A 19 -14.96 -7.09 7.94
N LEU A 20 -14.37 -5.93 7.64
CA LEU A 20 -14.36 -4.81 8.62
C LEU A 20 -14.65 -3.42 8.03
N LEU A 21 -14.79 -3.27 6.72
CA LEU A 21 -15.06 -1.97 6.09
C LEU A 21 -16.38 -1.27 6.50
N PRO A 22 -17.50 -1.94 6.89
CA PRO A 22 -18.74 -1.20 7.15
C PRO A 22 -18.77 -0.45 8.48
N VAL A 23 -17.81 -0.67 9.39
CA VAL A 23 -17.86 -0.06 10.74
C VAL A 23 -17.11 1.29 10.83
N TYR A 24 -16.14 1.55 9.95
CA TYR A 24 -15.24 2.70 10.09
C TYR A 24 -15.14 3.63 8.87
N LEU A 25 -15.81 3.32 7.76
CA LEU A 25 -15.59 4.01 6.50
C LEU A 25 -16.92 4.37 5.80
N PRO A 26 -17.46 5.59 5.99
CA PRO A 26 -18.64 6.03 5.25
C PRO A 26 -18.29 6.21 3.77
N ARG A 27 -18.79 5.31 2.91
CA ARG A 27 -18.85 5.38 1.43
C ARG A 27 -17.58 5.94 0.75
N PHE A 28 -16.58 5.08 0.58
CA PHE A 28 -15.37 5.39 -0.18
C PHE A 28 -15.56 4.99 -1.65
N LEU A 29 -15.06 5.80 -2.58
CA LEU A 29 -14.86 5.33 -3.96
C LEU A 29 -13.65 4.39 -3.93
N THR A 30 -13.91 3.09 -4.08
CA THR A 30 -12.86 2.08 -4.23
C THR A 30 -12.46 1.97 -5.70
N GLY A 31 -11.21 2.31 -6.01
CA GLY A 31 -10.62 2.10 -7.32
C GLY A 31 -9.92 0.74 -7.39
N LEU A 32 -10.25 -0.07 -8.39
CA LEU A 32 -9.47 -1.26 -8.76
C LEU A 32 -8.67 -0.97 -10.00
N LYS A 33 -7.34 -0.99 -9.88
CA LYS A 33 -6.42 -0.76 -11.01
C LYS A 33 -5.65 -2.04 -11.31
N ARG A 34 -5.73 -2.51 -12.56
CA ARG A 34 -4.84 -3.58 -13.05
C ARG A 34 -3.49 -2.98 -13.42
N ILE A 35 -2.43 -3.57 -12.90
CA ILE A 35 -1.05 -3.22 -13.22
C ILE A 35 -0.45 -4.41 -13.95
N ASN A 36 0.15 -4.16 -15.13
CA ASN A 36 0.91 -5.17 -15.86
C ASN A 36 2.39 -5.00 -15.50
N LEU A 37 2.94 -5.97 -14.79
CA LEU A 37 4.37 -6.05 -14.48
C LEU A 37 4.92 -7.30 -15.16
N SER A 38 5.63 -7.10 -16.27
CA SER A 38 6.33 -8.16 -17.00
C SER A 38 5.43 -9.35 -17.41
N GLY A 39 4.16 -9.11 -17.70
CA GLY A 39 3.19 -10.14 -18.09
C GLY A 39 2.41 -10.78 -16.93
N ILE A 40 2.64 -10.34 -15.69
CA ILE A 40 1.82 -10.65 -14.51
C ILE A 40 0.81 -9.52 -14.32
N TYR A 41 -0.46 -9.89 -14.13
CA TYR A 41 -1.52 -8.94 -13.79
C TYR A 41 -1.66 -8.86 -12.28
N LEU A 42 -1.32 -7.70 -11.71
CA LEU A 42 -1.51 -7.40 -10.29
C LEU A 42 -2.68 -6.43 -10.12
N GLN A 43 -3.44 -6.60 -9.04
CA GLN A 43 -4.57 -5.74 -8.71
C GLN A 43 -4.18 -4.81 -7.56
N GLN A 44 -4.09 -3.51 -7.84
CA GLN A 44 -3.96 -2.48 -6.82
C GLN A 44 -5.33 -2.05 -6.34
N VAL A 45 -5.46 -1.90 -5.03
CA VAL A 45 -6.67 -1.35 -4.38
C VAL A 45 -6.34 0.04 -3.88
N GLU A 46 -7.18 1.01 -4.24
CA GLU A 46 -7.09 2.39 -3.78
C GLU A 46 -8.40 2.82 -3.12
N PHE A 47 -8.27 3.38 -1.92
CA PHE A 47 -9.38 3.95 -1.16
C PHE A 47 -9.16 5.45 -1.02
N VAL A 48 -10.11 6.23 -1.56
CA VAL A 48 -10.16 7.68 -1.42
C VAL A 48 -11.54 8.08 -0.87
N PRO A 49 -11.62 8.88 0.21
CA PRO A 49 -12.91 9.27 0.80
C PRO A 49 -13.80 10.06 -0.17
N SER A 50 -13.19 10.82 -1.08
CA SER A 50 -13.87 11.55 -2.15
C SER A 50 -12.88 11.89 -3.26
N ALA A 51 -13.38 12.23 -4.45
CA ALA A 51 -12.54 12.61 -5.60
C ALA A 51 -11.67 13.86 -5.34
N THR A 52 -12.02 14.67 -4.35
CA THR A 52 -11.28 15.88 -3.95
C THR A 52 -10.46 15.69 -2.67
N SER A 53 -10.50 14.50 -2.07
CA SER A 53 -9.75 14.24 -0.85
C SER A 53 -8.27 14.13 -1.16
N MET A 54 -7.44 14.78 -0.34
CA MET A 54 -5.99 14.58 -0.34
C MET A 54 -5.58 13.36 0.51
N ILE A 55 -6.55 12.67 1.12
CA ILE A 55 -6.34 11.42 1.85
C ILE A 55 -6.49 10.26 0.87
N SER A 56 -5.50 9.37 0.84
CA SER A 56 -5.56 8.15 0.03
C SER A 56 -4.91 6.99 0.76
N PHE A 57 -5.50 5.80 0.65
CA PHE A 57 -4.89 4.55 1.09
C PHE A 57 -4.73 3.62 -0.11
N ILE A 58 -3.51 3.16 -0.35
CA ILE A 58 -3.15 2.39 -1.55
C ILE A 58 -2.48 1.09 -1.11
N VAL A 59 -2.98 -0.03 -1.60
CA VAL A 59 -2.37 -1.35 -1.43
C VAL A 59 -1.99 -1.90 -2.79
N SER A 60 -0.70 -2.14 -2.98
CA SER A 60 -0.11 -2.59 -4.23
C SER A 60 0.62 -3.93 -4.00
N PRO A 61 0.21 -5.01 -4.68
CA PRO A 61 1.04 -6.21 -4.75
C PRO A 61 2.29 -5.91 -5.58
N MET A 62 3.41 -6.55 -5.25
CA MET A 62 4.70 -6.37 -5.90
C MET A 62 5.09 -7.65 -6.63
N ALA A 63 5.66 -7.50 -7.83
CA ALA A 63 6.15 -8.63 -8.63
C ALA A 63 7.49 -9.18 -8.11
N ASN A 64 8.27 -8.37 -7.38
CA ASN A 64 9.60 -8.74 -6.94
C ASN A 64 9.53 -9.52 -5.60
N GLY A 65 9.55 -10.84 -5.76
CA GLY A 65 9.37 -11.90 -4.78
C GLY A 65 10.41 -12.07 -3.67
N GLN A 66 11.58 -11.42 -3.76
CA GLN A 66 12.77 -11.94 -3.06
C GLN A 66 13.52 -10.94 -2.20
N GLU A 67 13.12 -9.68 -2.19
CA GLU A 67 13.78 -8.66 -1.38
C GLU A 67 13.16 -8.57 0.02
N SER A 68 13.99 -8.24 1.01
CA SER A 68 13.52 -8.05 2.38
C SER A 68 12.63 -6.81 2.49
N PRO A 69 11.68 -6.76 3.45
CA PRO A 69 10.88 -5.56 3.72
C PRO A 69 11.70 -4.27 3.89
N ASP A 70 12.86 -4.35 4.55
CA ASP A 70 13.76 -3.20 4.73
C ASP A 70 14.35 -2.73 3.40
N THR A 71 14.79 -3.67 2.56
CA THR A 71 15.32 -3.36 1.22
C THR A 71 14.26 -2.70 0.35
N LEU A 72 13.04 -3.25 0.35
CA LEU A 72 11.92 -2.72 -0.40
C LEU A 72 11.53 -1.31 0.06
N LEU A 73 11.56 -1.04 1.37
CA LEU A 73 11.31 0.28 1.93
C LEU A 73 12.35 1.31 1.46
N GLN A 74 13.63 0.97 1.47
CA GLN A 74 14.71 1.86 1.02
C GLN A 74 14.68 2.12 -0.49
N GLN A 75 14.09 1.20 -1.27
CA GLN A 75 13.88 1.37 -2.70
C GLN A 75 12.60 2.16 -3.05
N ASP A 76 11.74 2.45 -2.07
CA ASP A 76 10.48 3.13 -2.30
C ASP A 76 10.70 4.58 -2.78
N LEU A 77 10.05 4.96 -3.87
CA LEU A 77 10.20 6.30 -4.44
C LEU A 77 9.75 7.41 -3.49
N LEU A 78 8.79 7.15 -2.60
CA LEU A 78 8.37 8.15 -1.60
C LEU A 78 9.42 8.29 -0.50
N VAL A 79 10.10 7.20 -0.13
CA VAL A 79 11.19 7.21 0.84
C VAL A 79 12.44 7.87 0.26
N GLN A 80 12.79 7.56 -1.00
CA GLN A 80 13.94 8.15 -1.69
C GLN A 80 13.80 9.65 -1.97
N ARG A 81 12.57 10.13 -2.19
CA ARG A 81 12.30 11.53 -2.55
C ARG A 81 11.82 12.38 -1.38
N GLY A 82 11.31 11.74 -0.33
CA GLY A 82 10.81 12.40 0.87
C GLY A 82 11.91 12.65 1.90
N LYS A 83 11.59 13.49 2.87
CA LYS A 83 12.36 13.59 4.11
C LYS A 83 11.79 12.58 5.10
N ILE A 84 12.60 11.62 5.51
CA ILE A 84 12.21 10.61 6.49
C ILE A 84 12.13 11.26 7.87
N GLU A 85 10.98 11.17 8.51
CA GLU A 85 10.76 11.60 9.90
C GLU A 85 10.99 10.43 10.87
N ARG A 86 10.55 9.24 10.49
CA ARG A 86 10.65 8.03 11.31
C ARG A 86 10.68 6.79 10.43
N GLU A 87 11.49 5.82 10.82
CA GLU A 87 11.40 4.43 10.35
C GLU A 87 11.08 3.51 11.52
N ASN A 88 10.29 2.48 11.30
CA ASN A 88 9.94 1.51 12.34
C ASN A 88 9.66 0.12 11.74
N LYS A 89 9.63 -0.89 12.60
CA LYS A 89 9.10 -2.22 12.28
C LYS A 89 7.84 -2.45 13.08
N ILE A 90 6.77 -2.85 12.40
CA ILE A 90 5.49 -3.20 13.04
C ILE A 90 5.16 -4.65 12.71
N THR A 91 4.72 -5.40 13.71
CA THR A 91 4.26 -6.78 13.50
C THR A 91 2.74 -6.79 13.60
N ILE A 92 2.07 -7.14 12.49
CA ILE A 92 0.62 -7.20 12.40
C ILE A 92 0.23 -8.55 11.82
N ASN A 93 -0.65 -9.27 12.50
CA ASN A 93 -1.08 -10.61 12.11
C ASN A 93 0.10 -11.57 11.84
N GLN A 94 1.15 -11.49 12.67
CA GLN A 94 2.41 -12.24 12.58
C GLN A 94 3.29 -11.89 11.36
N LEU A 95 2.91 -10.87 10.59
CA LEU A 95 3.68 -10.35 9.48
C LEU A 95 4.46 -9.12 9.95
N THR A 96 5.78 -9.13 9.76
CA THR A 96 6.64 -8.00 10.11
C THR A 96 6.78 -7.07 8.91
N TRP A 97 6.29 -5.85 9.07
CA TRP A 97 6.36 -4.78 8.09
C TRP A 97 7.49 -3.82 8.43
N SER A 98 8.19 -3.35 7.41
CA SER A 98 9.09 -2.21 7.52
C SER A 98 8.36 -0.96 7.08
N THR A 99 8.39 0.08 7.91
CA THR A 99 7.57 1.29 7.75
C THR A 99 8.41 2.55 7.79
N ALA A 100 8.00 3.57 7.05
CA ALA A 100 8.55 4.92 7.12
C ALA A 100 7.46 5.98 7.06
N ILE A 101 7.60 7.00 7.91
CA ILE A 101 6.85 8.25 7.83
C ILE A 101 7.73 9.26 7.08
N VAL A 102 7.20 9.77 5.98
CA VAL A 102 7.94 10.65 5.06
C VAL A 102 7.17 11.93 4.78
N ASP A 103 7.87 13.05 4.88
CA ASP A 103 7.40 14.35 4.41
C ASP A 103 7.79 14.53 2.94
N ILE A 104 6.81 14.66 2.06
CA ILE A 104 7.02 14.82 0.62
C ILE A 104 6.78 16.29 0.26
N PRO A 105 7.84 17.06 -0.05
CA PRO A 105 7.68 18.43 -0.53
C PRO A 105 7.11 18.40 -1.95
N ARG A 106 5.83 18.74 -2.13
CA ARG A 106 5.27 19.02 -3.47
C ARG A 106 5.28 20.52 -3.71
N SER A 107 5.91 20.92 -4.80
CA SER A 107 6.14 22.33 -5.15
C SER A 107 4.88 23.11 -5.55
N GLN A 108 3.71 22.48 -5.72
CA GLN A 108 2.51 23.17 -6.25
C GLN A 108 1.14 22.74 -5.68
N VAL A 109 1.00 21.67 -4.88
CA VAL A 109 -0.34 21.13 -4.50
C VAL A 109 -0.42 20.68 -3.02
N ALA A 110 0.17 21.48 -2.12
CA ALA A 110 0.33 21.17 -0.69
C ALA A 110 1.32 20.02 -0.41
N ALA A 111 2.07 20.16 0.69
CA ALA A 111 2.90 19.09 1.20
C ALA A 111 2.04 17.87 1.51
N VAL A 112 2.59 16.68 1.35
CA VAL A 112 1.93 15.43 1.70
C VAL A 112 2.82 14.73 2.71
N LYS A 113 2.22 14.30 3.83
CA LYS A 113 2.88 13.33 4.71
C LYS A 113 2.36 11.95 4.36
N ALA A 114 3.27 11.00 4.21
CA ALA A 114 2.93 9.64 3.87
C ALA A 114 3.50 8.65 4.88
N GLU A 115 2.74 7.60 5.17
CA GLU A 115 3.24 6.40 5.81
C GLU A 115 3.32 5.31 4.75
N VAL A 116 4.51 4.75 4.56
CA VAL A 116 4.79 3.68 3.61
C VAL A 116 5.18 2.45 4.39
N ALA A 117 4.57 1.32 4.08
CA ALA A 117 4.86 0.04 4.70
C ALA A 117 5.10 -1.03 3.64
N HIS A 118 6.12 -1.84 3.86
CA HIS A 118 6.46 -2.99 3.04
C HIS A 118 6.41 -4.25 3.87
N PHE A 119 5.73 -5.26 3.35
CA PHE A 119 5.83 -6.66 3.73
C PHE A 119 5.97 -7.44 2.42
N HIS A 120 6.55 -8.63 2.44
CA HIS A 120 6.69 -9.38 1.20
C HIS A 120 5.36 -10.10 0.88
N PRO A 121 4.72 -9.96 -0.31
CA PRO A 121 4.99 -9.10 -1.48
C PRO A 121 4.11 -7.84 -1.58
N TYR A 122 3.71 -7.23 -0.47
CA TYR A 122 2.77 -6.11 -0.43
C TYR A 122 3.41 -4.77 -0.02
N ARG A 123 3.04 -3.73 -0.77
CA ARG A 123 3.28 -2.34 -0.40
C ARG A 123 1.97 -1.69 0.01
N ILE A 124 1.98 -1.01 1.14
CA ILE A 124 0.89 -0.15 1.59
C ILE A 124 1.41 1.28 1.67
N ALA A 125 0.64 2.23 1.18
CA ALA A 125 0.92 3.65 1.38
C ALA A 125 -0.35 4.41 1.74
N PHE A 126 -0.22 5.24 2.75
CA PHE A 126 -1.22 6.21 3.11
C PHE A 126 -0.67 7.61 2.92
N ASN A 127 -1.42 8.45 2.25
CA ASN A 127 -1.07 9.84 2.00
C ASN A 127 -2.13 10.73 2.61
N THR A 128 -1.71 11.85 3.18
CA THR A 128 -2.60 12.84 3.79
C THR A 128 -1.92 14.21 3.85
N PRO A 129 -2.68 15.30 3.98
CA PRO A 129 -2.13 16.57 4.42
C PRO A 129 -1.38 16.42 5.76
N PRO A 130 -0.19 17.03 5.94
CA PRO A 130 0.64 16.88 7.13
C PRO A 130 -0.09 17.21 8.44
N GLU A 131 -0.94 18.24 8.43
CA GLU A 131 -1.71 18.68 9.58
C GLU A 131 -2.78 17.66 10.03
N GLN A 132 -3.16 16.74 9.14
CA GLN A 132 -4.16 15.70 9.40
C GLN A 132 -3.53 14.34 9.71
N PHE A 133 -2.21 14.19 9.57
CA PHE A 133 -1.55 12.88 9.67
C PHE A 133 -1.76 12.21 11.02
N TYR A 134 -1.37 12.87 12.10
CA TYR A 134 -1.49 12.31 13.45
C TYR A 134 -2.95 12.13 13.91
N THR A 135 -3.89 12.88 13.32
CA THR A 135 -5.32 12.70 13.59
C THR A 135 -5.86 11.43 12.92
N ASN A 136 -5.27 11.00 11.80
CA ASN A 136 -5.68 9.83 11.03
C ASN A 136 -4.79 8.59 11.23
N GLU A 137 -3.74 8.67 12.05
CA GLU A 137 -2.82 7.57 12.34
C GLU A 137 -3.56 6.33 12.86
N ARG A 138 -4.55 6.50 13.75
CA ARG A 138 -5.39 5.38 14.22
C ARG A 138 -6.23 4.74 13.13
N THR A 139 -6.70 5.52 12.16
CA THR A 139 -7.46 5.00 11.02
C THR A 139 -6.55 4.13 10.16
N MET A 140 -5.29 4.54 9.97
CA MET A 140 -4.31 3.71 9.27
C MET A 140 -4.05 2.41 9.98
N GLU A 141 -3.74 2.47 11.27
CA GLU A 141 -3.45 1.29 12.08
C GLU A 141 -4.61 0.29 12.00
N ALA A 142 -5.86 0.78 12.09
CA ALA A 142 -7.05 -0.06 11.95
C ALA A 142 -7.12 -0.73 10.57
N ILE A 143 -6.79 -0.02 9.47
CA ILE A 143 -6.77 -0.61 8.13
C ILE A 143 -5.64 -1.66 8.02
N PHE A 144 -4.45 -1.39 8.53
CA PHE A 144 -3.36 -2.36 8.58
C PHE A 144 -3.76 -3.64 9.32
N GLN A 145 -4.45 -3.52 10.45
CA GLN A 145 -4.94 -4.68 11.22
C GLN A 145 -5.93 -5.56 10.42
N THR A 146 -6.61 -5.00 9.42
CA THR A 146 -7.49 -5.79 8.53
C THR A 146 -6.72 -6.64 7.52
N PHE A 147 -5.43 -6.40 7.34
CA PHE A 147 -4.62 -7.11 6.35
C PHE A 147 -4.43 -8.57 6.78
N GLN A 148 -4.93 -9.50 5.98
CA GLN A 148 -4.73 -10.94 6.17
C GLN A 148 -4.09 -11.50 4.91
N GLU A 149 -2.96 -12.19 5.06
CA GLU A 149 -2.44 -13.05 4.00
C GLU A 149 -3.33 -14.30 3.95
N LEU A 150 -3.94 -14.56 2.79
CA LEU A 150 -4.67 -15.80 2.57
C LEU A 150 -3.63 -16.93 2.55
N GLN A 151 -3.59 -17.74 3.62
CA GLN A 151 -2.82 -18.97 3.60
C GLN A 151 -3.47 -19.92 2.59
N SER A 152 -2.77 -20.19 1.49
CA SER A 152 -3.13 -21.19 0.47
C SER A 152 -2.71 -22.58 0.90
#